data_AF-A0A2B7XSK9-F1
#
_entry.id   AF-A0A2B7XSK9-F1
#
_cell.length_a   1.000
_cell.length_b   1.000
_cell.length_c   1.000
_cell.angle_alpha   90.00
_cell.angle_beta   90.00
_cell.angle_gamma   90.00
#
_symmetry.space_group_name_H-M   'P 1'
#
loop_
_entity.id
_entity.type
_entity.pdbx_description
1 polymer ?
#
loop_
_entity_poly.entity_id
_entity_poly.type
_entity_poly.pdbx_seq_one_letter_code
_entity_poly.pdbx_strand_id
1 'polypeptide(L)'
;MASAVPSVLREYLQAYTRSSLLALEKQQGIEEYKERFLERIKDFVDNRMHNIPAIVEDIPIVATHADTGLHNAIVSSQTHTEIRAVIDWEFLSSAPYASLHRIIEMLFRKPAPNGFGPEYSYADELREAFWGAIPDWEQWNRSEATHAFLEWFRFGLFMKPEWRPKDLTHEEKQQFWDENIRVVENILSKYSTDGKPAS
;
A
#
# COMPACT_ATOMS: atom_id res chain seq x y z
N MET A 1 31.89 -5.37 -18.95
CA MET A 1 31.29 -4.94 -17.68
C MET A 1 29.97 -4.28 -18.04
N ALA A 2 28.84 -4.96 -17.80
CA ALA A 2 27.54 -4.32 -17.98
C ALA A 2 27.39 -3.30 -16.85
N SER A 3 27.25 -2.01 -17.19
CA SER A 3 26.86 -1.01 -16.19
C SER A 3 25.49 -1.42 -15.69
N ALA A 4 25.35 -1.67 -14.39
CA ALA A 4 24.04 -1.93 -13.80
C ALA A 4 23.14 -0.74 -14.14
N VAL A 5 22.07 -1.00 -14.90
CA VAL A 5 21.01 -0.01 -15.10
C VAL A 5 20.48 0.34 -13.71
N PRO A 6 20.39 1.64 -13.35
CA PRO A 6 19.84 2.06 -12.07
C PRO A 6 18.47 1.43 -11.82
N SER A 7 18.25 1.00 -10.60
CA SER A 7 17.13 0.15 -10.20
C SER A 7 15.97 1.03 -9.76
N VAL A 8 15.24 1.55 -10.74
CA VAL A 8 14.24 2.62 -10.54
C VAL A 8 13.18 2.22 -9.50
N LEU A 9 12.74 0.95 -9.49
CA LEU A 9 11.64 0.53 -8.62
C LEU A 9 12.07 0.13 -7.21
N ARG A 10 13.23 -0.52 -7.05
CA ARG A 10 13.79 -0.71 -5.70
C ARG A 10 14.16 0.62 -5.07
N GLU A 11 14.76 1.54 -5.83
CA GLU A 11 15.06 2.90 -5.35
C GLU A 11 13.78 3.65 -4.97
N TYR A 12 12.72 3.54 -5.78
CA TYR A 12 11.40 4.07 -5.44
C TYR A 12 10.87 3.52 -4.11
N LEU A 13 10.85 2.19 -3.92
CA LEU A 13 10.40 1.57 -2.68
C LEU A 13 11.27 1.99 -1.49
N GLN A 14 12.58 2.08 -1.68
CA GLN A 14 13.51 2.56 -0.66
C GLN A 14 13.21 4.01 -0.23
N ALA A 15 13.06 4.91 -1.21
CA ALA A 15 12.73 6.30 -0.95
C ALA A 15 11.35 6.44 -0.28
N TYR A 16 10.36 5.69 -0.75
CA TYR A 16 9.02 5.65 -0.18
C TYR A 16 9.03 5.18 1.28
N THR A 17 9.65 4.05 1.58
CA THR A 17 9.73 3.53 2.96
C THR A 17 10.48 4.48 3.90
N ARG A 18 11.59 5.09 3.45
CA ARG A 18 12.29 6.11 4.25
C ARG A 18 11.42 7.35 4.49
N SER A 19 10.70 7.81 3.48
CA SER A 19 9.75 8.91 3.61
C SER A 19 8.62 8.57 4.62
N SER A 20 8.10 7.34 4.57
CA SER A 20 7.12 6.87 5.56
C SER A 20 7.67 6.84 6.98
N LEU A 21 8.92 6.41 7.17
CA LEU A 21 9.59 6.45 8.48
C LEU A 21 9.71 7.89 9.00
N LEU A 22 10.16 8.83 8.17
CA LEU A 22 10.23 10.25 8.54
C LEU A 22 8.86 10.82 8.92
N ALA A 23 7.80 10.39 8.24
CA ALA A 23 6.43 10.78 8.57
C ALA A 23 5.98 10.18 9.91
N LEU A 24 6.27 8.90 10.15
CA LEU A 24 6.01 8.23 11.43
C LEU A 24 6.72 8.95 12.58
N GLU A 25 8.01 9.25 12.45
CA GLU A 25 8.79 9.96 13.47
C GLU A 25 8.18 11.31 13.87
N LYS A 26 7.65 12.06 12.90
CA LYS A 26 7.05 13.38 13.12
C LYS A 26 5.63 13.33 13.70
N GLN A 27 4.92 12.21 13.55
CA GLN A 27 3.52 12.12 13.93
C GLN A 27 3.32 12.15 15.45
N GLN A 28 2.38 12.95 15.94
CA GLN A 28 2.07 13.06 17.37
C GLN A 28 0.79 12.28 17.70
N GLY A 29 0.59 11.93 18.97
CA GLY A 29 -0.64 11.28 19.46
C GLY A 29 -0.70 9.77 19.20
N ILE A 30 0.45 9.16 18.89
CA ILE A 30 0.62 7.72 18.62
C ILE A 30 1.80 7.14 19.42
N GLU A 31 2.13 7.73 20.57
CA GLU A 31 3.31 7.43 21.37
C GLU A 31 3.35 5.94 21.75
N GLU A 32 2.22 5.36 22.14
CA GLU A 32 2.04 3.93 22.44
C GLU A 32 2.51 3.04 21.26
N TYR A 33 2.16 3.40 20.02
CA TYR A 33 2.58 2.67 18.82
C TYR A 33 4.09 2.84 18.57
N LYS A 34 4.62 4.05 18.74
CA LYS A 34 6.04 4.35 18.55
C LYS A 34 6.92 3.63 19.54
N GLU A 35 6.55 3.60 20.82
CA GLU A 35 7.26 2.85 21.86
C GLU A 35 7.39 1.38 21.49
N ARG A 36 6.36 0.80 20.86
CA ARG A 36 6.36 -0.61 20.45
C ARG A 36 7.15 -0.89 19.17
N PHE A 37 7.12 0.00 18.18
CA PHE A 37 7.60 -0.32 16.83
C PHE A 37 8.72 0.56 16.29
N LEU A 38 8.88 1.80 16.75
CA LEU A 38 9.70 2.80 16.07
C LEU A 38 11.16 2.34 15.91
N GLU A 39 11.80 1.90 16.99
CA GLU A 39 13.21 1.48 16.95
C GLU A 39 13.41 0.22 16.08
N ARG A 40 12.47 -0.73 16.12
CA ARG A 40 12.52 -1.93 15.27
C ARG A 40 12.34 -1.59 13.80
N ILE A 41 11.46 -0.64 13.48
CA ILE A 41 11.25 -0.15 12.12
C ILE A 41 12.49 0.59 11.64
N LYS A 42 13.10 1.45 12.45
CA LYS A 42 14.36 2.14 12.12
C LYS A 42 15.46 1.15 11.79
N ASP A 43 15.72 0.20 12.68
CA ASP A 43 16.70 -0.85 12.46
C ASP A 43 16.44 -1.61 11.16
N PHE A 44 15.19 -1.98 10.89
CA PHE A 44 14.82 -2.63 9.64
C PHE A 44 15.08 -1.75 8.40
N VAL A 45 14.69 -0.47 8.44
CA VAL A 45 14.85 0.44 7.29
C VAL A 45 16.33 0.75 7.03
N ASP A 46 17.14 0.82 8.08
CA ASP A 46 18.58 1.08 7.95
C ASP A 46 19.33 -0.17 7.46
N ASN A 47 18.92 -1.36 7.92
CA ASN A 47 19.71 -2.58 7.74
C ASN A 47 19.13 -3.60 6.75
N ARG A 48 17.84 -3.55 6.39
CA ARG A 48 17.15 -4.64 5.64
C ARG A 48 16.58 -4.24 4.29
N MET A 49 16.68 -2.97 3.89
CA MET A 49 16.17 -2.50 2.58
C MET A 49 16.89 -3.07 1.35
N HIS A 50 18.04 -3.73 1.55
CA HIS A 50 18.71 -4.49 0.50
C HIS A 50 17.99 -5.82 0.16
N ASN A 51 17.05 -6.27 0.99
CA ASN A 51 16.26 -7.48 0.77
C ASN A 51 15.09 -7.29 -0.21
N ILE A 52 14.86 -6.08 -0.74
CA ILE A 52 13.84 -5.87 -1.77
C ILE A 52 14.23 -6.71 -2.99
N PRO A 53 13.39 -7.69 -3.39
CA PRO A 53 13.78 -8.65 -4.40
C PRO A 53 13.87 -7.99 -5.78
N ALA A 54 14.72 -8.53 -6.65
CA ALA A 54 14.95 -7.92 -7.96
C ALA A 54 13.72 -7.95 -8.89
N ILE A 55 12.82 -8.90 -8.68
CA ILE A 55 11.58 -9.08 -9.44
C ILE A 55 10.63 -7.89 -9.36
N VAL A 56 10.78 -6.99 -8.37
CA VAL A 56 9.97 -5.77 -8.32
C VAL A 56 10.24 -4.85 -9.51
N GLU A 57 11.39 -4.98 -10.17
CA GLU A 57 11.72 -4.18 -11.36
C GLU A 57 10.87 -4.53 -12.59
N ASP A 58 10.18 -5.67 -12.57
CA ASP A 58 9.28 -6.08 -13.65
C ASP A 58 7.92 -5.37 -13.57
N ILE A 59 7.66 -4.58 -12.51
CA ILE A 59 6.41 -3.82 -12.39
C ILE A 59 6.35 -2.71 -13.43
N PRO A 60 5.23 -2.57 -14.16
CA PRO A 60 5.10 -1.49 -15.12
C PRO A 60 4.97 -0.14 -14.41
N ILE A 61 5.80 0.81 -14.84
CA ILE A 61 5.63 2.24 -14.56
C ILE A 61 4.70 2.80 -15.63
N VAL A 62 3.58 3.39 -15.20
CA VAL A 62 2.56 3.91 -16.12
C VAL A 62 2.16 5.33 -15.76
N ALA A 63 1.51 6.00 -16.72
CA ALA A 63 0.82 7.24 -16.44
C ALA A 63 -0.43 6.92 -15.60
N THR A 64 -0.48 7.43 -14.38
CA THR A 64 -1.57 7.22 -13.43
C THR A 64 -2.23 8.54 -13.08
N HIS A 65 -3.56 8.53 -13.08
CA HIS A 65 -4.36 9.58 -12.47
C HIS A 65 -4.32 9.38 -10.95
N ALA A 66 -3.56 10.21 -10.25
CA ALA A 66 -3.20 10.00 -8.84
C ALA A 66 -4.39 10.13 -7.88
N ASP A 67 -5.47 10.77 -8.31
CA ASP A 67 -6.73 10.88 -7.56
C ASP A 67 -7.88 10.13 -8.22
N THR A 68 -7.70 8.85 -8.53
CA THR A 68 -8.69 8.03 -9.26
C THR A 68 -9.89 7.56 -8.41
N GLY A 69 -10.33 8.37 -7.44
CA GLY A 69 -11.55 8.06 -6.70
C GLY A 69 -12.79 8.04 -7.61
N LEU A 70 -13.80 7.25 -7.24
CA LEU A 70 -15.06 7.15 -8.01
C LEU A 70 -15.77 8.50 -8.20
N HIS A 71 -15.49 9.48 -7.36
CA HIS A 71 -16.00 10.85 -7.47
C HIS A 71 -15.49 11.58 -8.73
N ASN A 72 -14.38 11.11 -9.33
CA ASN A 72 -13.81 11.64 -10.58
C ASN A 72 -14.28 10.90 -11.84
N ALA A 73 -15.21 9.94 -11.70
CA ALA A 73 -15.84 9.26 -12.83
C ALA A 73 -17.27 9.78 -13.07
N ILE A 74 -17.53 10.31 -14.27
CA ILE A 74 -18.87 10.69 -14.73
C ILE A 74 -19.49 9.50 -15.44
N VAL A 75 -20.62 9.01 -14.94
CA VAL A 75 -21.38 7.90 -15.54
C VAL A 75 -22.60 8.40 -16.32
N SER A 76 -23.06 7.60 -17.29
CA SER A 76 -24.24 7.88 -18.10
C SER A 76 -25.52 7.86 -17.26
N SER A 77 -26.38 8.89 -17.38
CA SER A 77 -27.69 8.93 -16.71
C SER A 77 -28.73 7.94 -17.27
N GLN A 78 -28.45 7.37 -18.45
CA GLN A 78 -29.31 6.37 -19.11
C GLN A 78 -28.79 4.95 -18.91
N THR A 79 -27.48 4.80 -18.68
CA THR A 79 -26.80 3.50 -18.60
C THR A 79 -25.70 3.58 -17.55
N HIS A 80 -26.07 3.43 -16.28
CA HIS A 80 -25.16 3.69 -15.15
C HIS A 80 -23.90 2.80 -15.10
N THR A 81 -23.80 1.79 -15.96
CA THR A 81 -22.59 0.97 -16.15
C THR A 81 -21.57 1.59 -17.12
N GLU A 82 -21.93 2.66 -17.81
CA GLU A 82 -21.06 3.34 -18.78
C GLU A 82 -20.41 4.59 -18.17
N ILE A 83 -19.07 4.58 -18.11
CA ILE A 83 -18.27 5.78 -17.79
C ILE A 83 -18.21 6.66 -19.04
N ARG A 84 -18.73 7.89 -18.94
CA ARG A 84 -18.74 8.89 -20.01
C ARG A 84 -17.47 9.74 -20.03
N ALA A 85 -16.93 10.03 -18.85
CA ALA A 85 -15.69 10.80 -18.72
C ALA A 85 -15.02 10.49 -17.38
N VAL A 86 -13.69 10.60 -17.38
CA VAL A 86 -12.89 10.77 -16.16
C VAL A 86 -12.45 12.23 -16.15
N ILE A 87 -12.66 12.91 -15.03
CA ILE A 87 -12.33 14.33 -14.84
C ILE A 87 -11.15 14.47 -13.88
N ASP A 88 -10.73 15.71 -13.64
CA ASP A 88 -9.73 16.07 -12.63
C ASP A 88 -8.29 15.60 -12.91
N TRP A 89 -7.89 15.69 -14.17
CA TRP A 89 -6.57 15.26 -14.66
C TRP A 89 -5.37 16.10 -14.20
N GLU A 90 -5.55 17.07 -13.29
CA GLU A 90 -4.46 17.94 -12.85
C GLU A 90 -3.37 17.20 -12.05
N PHE A 91 -3.71 16.04 -11.46
CA PHE A 91 -2.80 15.18 -10.72
C PHE A 91 -2.37 13.93 -11.51
N LEU A 92 -1.74 14.15 -12.67
CA LEU A 92 -1.12 13.07 -13.44
C LEU A 92 0.30 12.78 -12.90
N SER A 93 0.62 11.50 -12.72
CA SER A 93 1.96 11.06 -12.31
C SER A 93 2.43 9.85 -13.12
N SER A 94 3.75 9.68 -13.22
CA SER A 94 4.35 8.44 -13.70
C SER A 94 4.80 7.65 -12.47
N ALA A 95 4.13 6.52 -12.22
CA ALA A 95 4.32 5.75 -11.00
C ALA A 95 4.20 4.25 -11.28
N PRO A 96 4.76 3.38 -10.42
CA PRO A 96 4.52 1.94 -10.50
C PRO A 96 3.02 1.72 -10.27
N TYR A 97 2.31 1.05 -11.18
CA TYR A 97 0.84 0.99 -11.07
C TYR A 97 0.37 0.43 -9.71
N ALA A 98 1.12 -0.50 -9.13
CA ALA A 98 0.84 -1.12 -7.85
C ALA A 98 0.86 -0.12 -6.67
N SER A 99 1.44 1.07 -6.84
CA SER A 99 1.33 2.14 -5.82
C SER A 99 -0.09 2.71 -5.70
N LEU A 100 -0.98 2.43 -6.66
CA LEU A 100 -2.42 2.74 -6.59
C LEU A 100 -3.19 1.79 -5.66
N HIS A 101 -2.51 0.87 -4.98
CA HIS A 101 -3.09 -0.13 -4.09
C HIS A 101 -4.16 0.44 -3.14
N ARG A 102 -3.88 1.56 -2.47
CA ARG A 102 -4.84 2.18 -1.54
C ARG A 102 -6.13 2.61 -2.25
N ILE A 103 -6.02 3.23 -3.43
CA ILE A 103 -7.17 3.73 -4.19
C ILE A 103 -8.05 2.56 -4.64
N ILE A 104 -7.41 1.51 -5.17
CA ILE A 104 -8.10 0.31 -5.66
C ILE A 104 -8.75 -0.48 -4.50
N GLU A 105 -8.02 -0.73 -3.40
CA GLU A 105 -8.56 -1.47 -2.26
C GLU A 105 -9.75 -0.77 -1.59
N MET A 106 -9.83 0.56 -1.68
CA MET A 106 -10.97 1.31 -1.17
C MET A 106 -12.26 1.10 -1.95
N LEU A 107 -12.20 0.54 -3.17
CA LEU A 107 -13.40 0.14 -3.91
C LEU A 107 -14.09 -1.08 -3.28
N PHE A 108 -13.35 -1.89 -2.51
CA PHE A 108 -13.82 -3.17 -1.97
C PHE A 108 -14.07 -3.13 -0.45
N ARG A 109 -13.92 -1.96 0.17
CA ARG A 109 -13.96 -1.80 1.62
C ARG A 109 -14.96 -0.73 2.04
N LYS A 110 -15.58 -0.95 3.19
CA LYS A 110 -16.41 0.07 3.83
C LYS A 110 -15.53 1.22 4.32
N PRO A 111 -16.03 2.48 4.30
CA PRO A 111 -15.34 3.58 4.95
C PRO A 111 -15.06 3.28 6.42
N ALA A 112 -13.87 3.62 6.90
CA ALA A 112 -13.53 3.55 8.31
C ALA A 112 -12.64 4.73 8.73
N PRO A 113 -12.62 5.09 10.02
CA PRO A 113 -11.79 6.18 10.53
C PRO A 113 -10.28 6.04 10.23
N ASN A 114 -9.76 4.82 10.11
CA ASN A 114 -8.37 4.54 9.75
C ASN A 114 -8.14 4.41 8.23
N GLY A 115 -9.15 4.75 7.41
CA GLY A 115 -9.08 4.66 5.96
C GLY A 115 -8.98 3.23 5.40
N PHE A 116 -9.11 2.19 6.23
CA PHE A 116 -9.07 0.78 5.81
C PHE A 116 -10.12 -0.01 6.59
N GLY A 117 -11.38 0.18 6.22
CA GLY A 117 -12.49 -0.54 6.86
C GLY A 117 -12.56 -2.01 6.46
N PRO A 118 -13.51 -2.74 7.08
CA PRO A 118 -13.78 -4.11 6.73
C PRO A 118 -14.22 -4.21 5.26
N GLU A 119 -13.85 -5.30 4.62
CA GLU A 119 -14.29 -5.61 3.27
C GLU A 119 -15.81 -5.76 3.21
N TYR A 120 -16.40 -5.44 2.05
CA TYR A 120 -17.79 -5.80 1.78
C TYR A 120 -17.95 -7.33 1.78
N SER A 121 -19.14 -7.83 2.09
CA SER A 121 -19.42 -9.27 2.05
C SER A 121 -19.24 -9.88 0.66
N TYR A 122 -19.31 -9.06 -0.39
CA TYR A 122 -19.13 -9.40 -1.80
C TYR A 122 -17.83 -8.81 -2.38
N ALA A 123 -16.84 -8.49 -1.53
CA ALA A 123 -15.58 -7.87 -1.98
C ALA A 123 -14.83 -8.72 -3.01
N ASP A 124 -14.84 -10.05 -2.86
CA ASP A 124 -14.21 -10.95 -3.82
C ASP A 124 -14.89 -10.91 -5.19
N GLU A 125 -16.22 -10.97 -5.23
CA GLU A 125 -17.01 -10.84 -6.46
C GLU A 125 -16.75 -9.49 -7.16
N LEU A 126 -16.65 -8.40 -6.39
CA LEU A 126 -16.31 -7.08 -6.93
C LEU A 126 -14.88 -7.04 -7.48
N ARG A 127 -13.92 -7.65 -6.78
CA ARG A 127 -12.52 -7.69 -7.19
C ARG A 127 -12.37 -8.51 -8.47
N GLU A 128 -13.06 -9.64 -8.58
CA GLU A 128 -13.15 -10.43 -9.81
C GLU A 128 -13.77 -9.63 -10.96
N ALA A 129 -14.89 -8.95 -10.72
CA ALA A 129 -15.54 -8.12 -11.75
C ALA A 129 -14.65 -6.94 -12.19
N PHE A 130 -13.97 -6.28 -11.25
CA PHE A 130 -13.08 -5.15 -11.52
C PHE A 130 -11.89 -5.57 -12.38
N TRP A 131 -11.16 -6.61 -11.99
CA TRP A 131 -10.00 -7.06 -12.75
C TRP A 131 -10.41 -7.75 -14.05
N GLY A 132 -11.53 -8.49 -14.06
CA GLY A 132 -12.07 -9.11 -15.28
C GLY A 132 -12.50 -8.10 -16.35
N ALA A 133 -12.83 -6.86 -15.96
CA ALA A 133 -13.09 -5.77 -16.90
C ALA A 133 -11.81 -5.22 -17.56
N ILE A 134 -10.63 -5.56 -17.03
CA ILE A 134 -9.34 -5.03 -17.46
C ILE A 134 -8.28 -6.17 -17.52
N PRO A 135 -8.45 -7.17 -18.43
CA PRO A 135 -7.72 -8.43 -18.39
C PRO A 135 -6.19 -8.29 -18.50
N ASP A 136 -5.70 -7.31 -19.26
CA ASP A 136 -4.26 -7.04 -19.36
C ASP A 136 -3.67 -6.66 -17.99
N TRP A 137 -4.42 -5.91 -17.20
CA TRP A 137 -4.03 -5.48 -15.86
C TRP A 137 -4.27 -6.55 -14.80
N GLU A 138 -5.26 -7.42 -14.99
CA GLU A 138 -5.47 -8.60 -14.15
C GLU A 138 -4.24 -9.52 -14.14
N GLN A 139 -3.64 -9.76 -15.31
CA GLN A 139 -2.42 -10.57 -15.41
C GLN A 139 -1.28 -9.96 -14.58
N TRP A 140 -1.08 -8.64 -14.68
CA TRP A 140 -0.10 -7.94 -13.85
C TRP A 140 -0.44 -8.04 -12.37
N ASN A 141 -1.70 -7.87 -11.99
CA ASN A 141 -2.14 -7.96 -10.59
C ASN A 141 -1.84 -9.33 -9.96
N ARG A 142 -1.88 -10.41 -10.74
CA ARG A 142 -1.57 -11.78 -10.30
C ARG A 142 -0.08 -12.11 -10.33
N SER A 143 0.77 -11.22 -10.83
CA SER A 143 2.20 -11.48 -11.01
C SER A 143 2.96 -11.53 -9.67
N GLU A 144 4.03 -12.32 -9.63
CA GLU A 144 4.94 -12.37 -8.48
C GLU A 144 5.60 -11.00 -8.22
N ALA A 145 5.92 -10.26 -9.29
CA ALA A 145 6.44 -8.90 -9.20
C ALA A 145 5.49 -7.98 -8.40
N THR A 146 4.18 -8.08 -8.65
CA THR A 146 3.17 -7.26 -7.95
C THR A 146 3.05 -7.65 -6.50
N HIS A 147 3.00 -8.94 -6.19
CA HIS A 147 2.98 -9.40 -4.80
C HIS A 147 4.22 -8.94 -4.03
N ALA A 148 5.41 -9.08 -4.63
CA ALA A 148 6.65 -8.63 -4.03
C ALA A 148 6.67 -7.11 -3.83
N PHE A 149 6.25 -6.32 -4.84
CA PHE A 149 6.17 -4.87 -4.72
C PHE A 149 5.19 -4.44 -3.63
N LEU A 150 3.98 -5.03 -3.63
CA LEU A 150 2.92 -4.69 -2.68
C LEU A 150 3.32 -5.03 -1.24
N GLU A 151 4.11 -6.07 -0.99
CA GLU A 151 4.61 -6.38 0.35
C GLU A 151 5.40 -5.20 0.94
N TRP A 152 6.38 -4.68 0.19
CA TRP A 152 7.22 -3.57 0.61
C TRP A 152 6.48 -2.23 0.59
N PHE A 153 5.63 -2.01 -0.42
CA PHE A 153 4.80 -0.81 -0.50
C PHE A 153 3.79 -0.73 0.64
N ARG A 154 3.13 -1.84 0.99
CA ARG A 154 2.20 -1.91 2.13
C ARG A 154 2.92 -1.68 3.44
N PHE A 155 4.17 -2.14 3.61
CA PHE A 155 4.93 -1.81 4.80
C PHE A 155 5.05 -0.30 5.00
N GLY A 156 5.49 0.45 3.98
CA GLY A 156 5.56 1.91 4.07
C GLY A 156 4.19 2.58 4.24
N LEU A 157 3.13 2.02 3.65
CA LEU A 157 1.76 2.54 3.77
C LEU A 157 1.21 2.39 5.20
N PHE A 158 1.38 1.20 5.78
CA PHE A 158 0.82 0.84 7.09
C PHE A 158 1.75 1.17 8.26
N MET A 159 3.00 1.55 7.99
CA MET A 159 3.92 2.11 8.99
C MET A 159 3.40 3.41 9.59
N LYS A 160 2.67 4.22 8.81
CA LYS A 160 2.08 5.47 9.28
C LYS A 160 0.64 5.21 9.75
N PRO A 161 0.38 5.07 11.06
CA PRO A 161 -0.99 4.94 11.54
C PRO A 161 -1.78 6.21 11.20
N GLU A 162 -3.04 6.08 10.80
CA GLU A 162 -3.90 7.25 10.59
C GLU A 162 -4.17 7.99 11.91
N TRP A 163 -4.55 9.27 11.83
CA TRP A 163 -4.91 10.06 13.00
C TRP A 163 -6.13 9.45 13.70
N ARG A 164 -5.91 8.90 14.89
CA ARG A 164 -6.95 8.31 15.72
C ARG A 164 -7.74 9.41 16.46
N PRO A 165 -9.07 9.29 16.60
CA PRO A 165 -9.84 10.13 17.52
C PRO A 165 -9.29 10.06 18.95
N LYS A 166 -9.28 11.19 19.68
CA LYS A 166 -8.67 11.26 21.03
C LYS A 166 -9.40 10.40 22.06
N ASP A 167 -10.72 10.24 21.91
CA ASP A 167 -11.60 9.71 22.95
C ASP A 167 -11.86 8.20 22.87
N LEU A 168 -11.08 7.45 22.07
CA LEU A 168 -11.24 5.98 22.02
C LEU A 168 -10.67 5.32 23.29
N THR A 169 -11.39 4.31 23.79
CA THR A 169 -10.91 3.38 24.81
C THR A 169 -9.67 2.62 24.32
N HIS A 170 -8.89 2.05 25.24
CA HIS A 170 -7.67 1.30 24.90
C HIS A 170 -7.94 0.16 23.88
N GLU A 171 -9.06 -0.55 24.03
CA GLU A 171 -9.44 -1.63 23.10
C GLU A 171 -9.74 -1.10 21.70
N GLU A 172 -10.48 0.00 21.60
CA GLU A 172 -10.78 0.66 20.32
C GLU A 172 -9.50 1.26 19.68
N LYS A 173 -8.52 1.71 20.47
CA LYS A 173 -7.21 2.13 19.93
C LYS A 173 -6.50 0.98 19.26
N GLN A 174 -6.49 -0.17 19.93
CA GLN A 174 -5.84 -1.37 19.43
C GLN A 174 -6.50 -1.80 18.11
N GLN A 175 -7.83 -1.92 18.10
CA GLN A 175 -8.61 -2.24 16.91
C GLN A 175 -8.37 -1.26 15.75
N PHE A 176 -8.23 0.04 16.04
CA PHE A 176 -7.95 1.05 15.02
C PHE A 176 -6.63 0.79 14.27
N TRP A 177 -5.62 0.25 14.97
CA TRP A 177 -4.29 -0.04 14.42
C TRP A 177 -4.04 -1.51 14.08
N ASP A 178 -5.01 -2.40 14.27
CA ASP A 178 -4.78 -3.84 14.11
C ASP A 178 -4.22 -4.20 12.73
N GLU A 179 -4.73 -3.59 11.65
CA GLU A 179 -4.21 -3.81 10.30
C GLU A 179 -2.78 -3.23 10.15
N ASN A 180 -2.52 -2.04 10.69
CA ASN A 180 -1.18 -1.45 10.68
C ASN A 180 -0.17 -2.35 11.39
N ILE A 181 -0.54 -2.83 12.57
CA ILE A 181 0.26 -3.73 13.40
C ILE A 181 0.50 -5.04 12.67
N ARG A 182 -0.55 -5.66 12.13
CA ARG A 182 -0.47 -6.93 11.39
C ARG A 182 0.51 -6.84 10.21
N VAL A 183 0.43 -5.78 9.41
CA VAL A 183 1.30 -5.59 8.23
C VAL A 183 2.75 -5.34 8.67
N VAL A 184 2.97 -4.44 9.65
CA VAL A 184 4.31 -4.10 10.15
C VAL A 184 4.96 -5.29 10.84
N GLU A 185 4.24 -6.02 11.70
CA GLU A 185 4.80 -7.18 12.40
C GLU A 185 5.15 -8.31 11.43
N ASN A 186 4.33 -8.55 10.41
CA ASN A 186 4.60 -9.59 9.44
C ASN A 186 5.93 -9.35 8.72
N ILE A 187 6.13 -8.16 8.14
CA ILE A 187 7.35 -7.88 7.38
C ILE A 187 8.60 -7.81 8.29
N LEU A 188 8.47 -7.22 9.48
CA LEU A 188 9.57 -7.24 10.46
C LEU A 188 9.94 -8.69 10.77
N SER A 189 8.98 -9.54 11.10
CA SER A 189 9.23 -10.94 11.45
C SER A 189 9.83 -11.73 10.28
N LYS A 190 9.34 -11.50 9.05
CA LYS A 190 9.80 -12.19 7.83
C LYS A 190 11.28 -11.95 7.51
N TYR A 191 11.79 -10.75 7.75
CA TYR A 191 13.20 -10.40 7.45
C TYR A 191 14.05 -10.09 8.70
N SER A 192 13.55 -10.34 9.91
CA SER A 192 14.33 -10.27 11.15
C SER A 192 15.23 -11.50 11.38
N THR A 193 15.05 -12.60 10.62
CA THR A 193 15.90 -13.78 10.78
C THR A 193 17.21 -13.63 10.03
N ASP A 194 18.27 -13.33 10.78
CA ASP A 194 19.64 -13.62 10.34
C ASP A 194 19.83 -15.15 10.27
N GLY A 195 19.46 -15.75 9.14
CA GLY A 195 20.03 -17.02 8.67
C GLY A 195 19.93 -18.26 9.58
N LYS A 196 18.93 -18.37 10.46
CA LYS A 196 18.63 -19.64 11.13
C LYS A 196 17.32 -20.24 10.63
N PRO A 197 17.33 -21.48 10.09
CA PRO A 197 16.10 -22.18 9.79
C PRO A 197 15.32 -22.43 11.09
N ALA A 198 14.00 -22.29 11.02
CA ALA A 198 13.12 -22.73 12.09
C ALA A 198 13.31 -24.24 12.28
N SER A 199 13.71 -24.62 13.50
CA SER A 199 13.76 -26.00 14.00
C SER A 199 12.36 -26.51 14.35
#